data_AF-A0A0K8QEU9-F1
#
_entry.id   AF-A0A0K8QEU9-F1
#
_cell.length_a   1.000
_cell.length_b   1.000
_cell.length_c   1.000
_cell.angle_alpha   90.00
_cell.angle_beta   90.00
_cell.angle_gamma   90.00
#
_symmetry.space_group_name_H-M   'P 1'
#
loop_
_entity.id
_entity.type
_entity.pdbx_description
1 polymer ?
#
loop_
_entity_poly.entity_id
_entity_poly.type
_entity_poly.pdbx_seq_one_letter_code
_entity_poly.pdbx_strand_id
1 'polypeptide(L)'
;MASMTRAAPNVETGAKMSVRAKWAVAGIVAGSSIAGLLGAGSSALAAYFARRVITPSTREADQEVLAVVRGDKGLQVILAATPDTTVDGVFSLFFAGGTGFARIGRIVSYSPAERTVQREVEEVYSGDLSTARRGWWSGAVYDSPAALGLDSEDIQIDVEGGQAPAWLVPSSAGNRRKPGRSWSMAVGPRGSKACEPRA
;
A
#
# COMPACT_ATOMS: atom_id res chain seq x y z
N MET A 1 0.28 -46.98 79.11
CA MET A 1 -0.98 -47.76 79.20
C MET A 1 -2.14 -46.79 79.05
N ALA A 2 -3.16 -46.96 78.23
CA ALA A 2 -3.41 -47.73 77.02
C ALA A 2 -4.71 -47.10 76.47
N SER A 3 -4.71 -46.57 75.23
CA SER A 3 -5.91 -45.96 74.65
C SER A 3 -6.52 -46.89 73.60
N MET A 4 -7.84 -47.00 73.71
CA MET A 4 -8.76 -47.92 73.04
C MET A 4 -8.80 -47.78 71.52
N THR A 5 -8.97 -48.93 70.87
CA THR A 5 -9.44 -49.09 69.49
C THR A 5 -10.85 -48.51 69.32
N ARG A 6 -11.10 -47.72 68.27
CA ARG A 6 -12.46 -47.48 67.75
C ARG A 6 -12.47 -47.55 66.22
N ALA A 7 -13.39 -48.37 65.73
CA ALA A 7 -13.67 -48.65 64.33
C ALA A 7 -14.06 -47.39 63.54
N ALA A 8 -13.61 -47.32 62.28
CA ALA A 8 -14.13 -46.39 61.29
C ALA A 8 -15.30 -47.04 60.53
N PRO A 9 -16.49 -46.42 60.47
CA PRO A 9 -17.48 -46.80 59.49
C PRO A 9 -17.28 -46.00 58.19
N ASN A 10 -17.09 -46.80 57.14
CA ASN A 10 -17.53 -46.70 55.75
C ASN A 10 -17.79 -45.36 55.06
N VAL A 11 -17.28 -45.32 53.82
CA VAL A 11 -17.43 -44.28 52.80
C VAL A 11 -18.86 -44.30 52.22
N GLU A 12 -19.48 -43.13 52.06
CA GLU A 12 -20.48 -42.92 51.00
C GLU A 12 -20.14 -41.65 50.20
N THR A 13 -19.50 -41.88 49.06
CA THR A 13 -19.38 -40.91 47.97
C THR A 13 -20.70 -40.90 47.21
N GLY A 14 -21.44 -39.79 47.27
CA GLY A 14 -22.71 -39.68 46.58
C GLY A 14 -23.33 -38.29 46.56
N ALA A 15 -22.54 -37.24 46.33
CA ALA A 15 -23.09 -35.90 46.12
C ALA A 15 -23.84 -35.83 44.77
N LYS A 16 -25.12 -36.23 44.77
CA LYS A 16 -26.04 -35.98 43.64
C LYS A 16 -26.24 -34.48 43.52
N MET A 17 -25.59 -33.84 42.54
CA MET A 17 -25.78 -32.40 42.31
C MET A 17 -27.27 -32.08 42.11
N SER A 18 -27.76 -31.11 42.87
CA SER A 18 -29.10 -30.56 42.74
C SER A 18 -29.37 -30.09 41.31
N VAL A 19 -30.60 -30.32 40.83
CA VAL A 19 -31.07 -29.87 39.52
C VAL A 19 -30.79 -28.37 39.31
N ARG A 20 -30.91 -27.55 40.36
CA ARG A 20 -30.57 -26.11 40.31
C ARG A 20 -29.09 -25.84 40.06
N ALA A 21 -28.19 -26.65 40.61
CA ALA A 21 -26.76 -26.55 40.36
C ALA A 21 -26.39 -26.99 38.94
N LYS A 22 -27.08 -28.00 38.38
CA LYS A 22 -26.92 -28.41 36.98
C LYS A 22 -27.34 -27.31 36.01
N TRP A 23 -28.45 -26.62 36.28
CA TRP A 23 -28.91 -25.50 35.45
C TRP A 23 -28.02 -24.25 35.57
N ALA A 24 -27.47 -23.98 36.75
CA ALA A 24 -26.52 -22.87 36.93
C ALA A 24 -25.22 -23.07 36.14
N VAL A 25 -24.67 -24.29 36.14
CA VAL A 25 -23.46 -24.61 35.35
C VAL A 25 -23.76 -24.57 33.84
N ALA A 26 -24.91 -25.10 33.41
CA ALA A 26 -25.33 -25.03 32.01
C ALA A 26 -25.49 -23.59 31.51
N GLY A 27 -26.04 -22.69 32.34
CA GLY A 27 -26.18 -21.27 32.01
C GLY A 27 -24.84 -20.53 31.85
N ILE A 28 -23.83 -20.86 32.66
CA ILE A 28 -22.49 -20.27 32.58
C ILE A 28 -21.75 -20.73 31.33
N VAL A 29 -21.85 -22.02 30.99
CA VAL A 29 -21.22 -22.60 29.80
C VAL A 29 -21.86 -22.09 28.51
N ALA A 30 -23.20 -21.99 28.48
CA ALA A 30 -23.93 -21.44 27.33
C ALA A 30 -23.75 -19.91 27.19
N GLY A 31 -23.64 -19.17 28.30
CA GLY A 31 -23.38 -17.74 28.28
C GLY A 31 -21.97 -17.37 27.81
N SER A 32 -20.96 -18.17 28.20
CA SER A 32 -19.57 -17.96 27.77
C SER A 32 -19.36 -18.24 26.28
N SER A 33 -20.04 -19.24 25.71
CA SER A 33 -19.88 -19.55 24.28
C SER A 33 -20.45 -18.46 23.37
N ILE A 34 -21.59 -17.87 23.73
CA ILE A 34 -22.21 -16.78 22.96
C ILE A 34 -21.41 -15.48 23.08
N ALA A 35 -20.93 -15.13 24.27
CA ALA A 35 -20.09 -13.94 24.48
C ALA A 35 -18.71 -14.05 23.80
N GLY A 36 -18.11 -15.25 23.81
CA GLY A 36 -16.82 -15.52 23.14
C GLY A 36 -16.90 -15.40 21.62
N LEU A 37 -18.00 -15.85 21.01
CA LEU A 37 -18.24 -15.72 19.56
C LEU A 37 -18.41 -14.25 19.13
N LEU A 38 -19.11 -13.44 19.92
CA LEU A 38 -19.33 -12.02 19.62
C LEU A 38 -18.07 -11.14 19.87
N GLY A 39 -17.29 -11.44 20.92
CA GLY A 39 -16.05 -10.71 21.25
C GLY A 39 -14.85 -11.08 20.36
N ALA A 40 -14.68 -12.35 19.99
CA ALA A 40 -13.59 -12.76 19.11
C ALA A 40 -13.84 -12.37 17.65
N GLY A 41 -15.10 -12.41 17.19
CA GLY A 41 -15.49 -12.01 15.84
C GLY A 41 -15.25 -10.53 15.55
N SER A 42 -15.50 -9.65 16.52
CA SER A 42 -15.33 -8.20 16.39
C SER A 42 -13.86 -7.76 16.31
N SER A 43 -12.98 -8.37 17.10
CA SER A 43 -11.53 -8.09 17.05
C SER A 43 -10.86 -8.56 15.75
N ALA A 44 -11.21 -9.75 15.26
CA ALA A 44 -10.69 -10.27 14.00
C ALA A 44 -11.14 -9.41 12.80
N LEU A 45 -12.39 -8.94 12.81
CA LEU A 45 -12.92 -8.08 11.76
C LEU A 45 -12.27 -6.69 11.78
N ALA A 46 -12.06 -6.11 12.98
CA ALA A 46 -11.35 -4.85 13.14
C ALA A 46 -9.89 -4.94 12.66
N ALA A 47 -9.17 -6.02 13.01
CA ALA A 47 -7.81 -6.26 12.54
C ALA A 47 -7.76 -6.48 11.01
N TYR A 48 -8.74 -7.17 10.45
CA TYR A 48 -8.87 -7.36 9.00
C TYR A 48 -9.08 -6.03 8.28
N PHE A 49 -10.04 -5.22 8.73
CA PHE A 49 -10.28 -3.90 8.16
C PHE A 49 -9.08 -2.96 8.38
N ALA A 50 -8.43 -2.99 9.54
CA ALA A 50 -7.20 -2.23 9.78
C ALA A 50 -6.13 -2.63 8.77
N ARG A 51 -5.86 -3.93 8.56
CA ARG A 51 -4.91 -4.39 7.53
C ARG A 51 -5.35 -3.99 6.14
N ARG A 52 -6.63 -4.08 5.79
CA ARG A 52 -7.12 -3.69 4.46
C ARG A 52 -7.04 -2.19 4.20
N VAL A 53 -7.21 -1.37 5.24
CA VAL A 53 -7.12 0.10 5.18
C VAL A 53 -5.68 0.59 5.20
N ILE A 54 -4.79 -0.11 5.91
CA ILE A 54 -3.38 0.26 6.09
C ILE A 54 -2.50 -0.31 4.97
N THR A 55 -2.76 -1.53 4.50
CA THR A 55 -1.95 -2.17 3.45
C THR A 55 -2.23 -1.51 2.11
N PRO A 56 -1.24 -0.88 1.47
CA PRO A 56 -1.41 -0.32 0.13
C PRO A 56 -1.83 -1.43 -0.83
N SER A 57 -2.90 -1.21 -1.60
CA SER A 57 -3.24 -2.11 -2.69
C SER A 57 -2.14 -2.05 -3.74
N THR A 58 -1.66 -3.22 -4.20
CA THR A 58 -0.80 -3.31 -5.38
C THR A 58 -1.48 -2.60 -6.53
N ARG A 59 -0.82 -1.61 -7.15
CA ARG A 59 -1.36 -0.93 -8.33
C ARG A 59 -1.47 -1.96 -9.46
N GLU A 60 -2.67 -2.11 -10.00
CA GLU A 60 -2.91 -3.06 -11.08
C GLU A 60 -2.28 -2.54 -12.37
N ALA A 61 -1.59 -3.42 -13.09
CA ALA A 61 -1.04 -3.12 -14.41
C ALA A 61 -2.15 -3.28 -15.47
N ASP A 62 -3.12 -2.36 -15.43
CA ASP A 62 -4.32 -2.34 -16.25
C ASP A 62 -4.09 -1.69 -17.63
N GLN A 63 -3.04 -0.89 -17.77
CA GLN A 63 -2.72 -0.23 -19.02
C GLN A 63 -1.93 -1.15 -19.95
N GLU A 64 -2.48 -1.42 -21.14
CA GLU A 64 -1.82 -2.24 -22.16
C GLU A 64 -0.89 -1.41 -23.03
N VAL A 65 0.30 -1.97 -23.28
CA VAL A 65 1.32 -1.46 -24.20
C VAL A 65 1.29 -2.34 -25.44
N LEU A 66 0.79 -1.78 -26.54
CA LEU A 66 0.55 -2.50 -27.78
C LEU A 66 1.80 -2.55 -28.65
N ALA A 67 2.53 -1.43 -28.72
CA ALA A 67 3.80 -1.35 -29.42
C ALA A 67 4.63 -0.16 -28.95
N VAL A 68 5.93 -0.25 -29.16
CA VAL A 68 6.86 0.88 -29.04
C VAL A 68 7.52 1.04 -30.40
N VAL A 69 7.40 2.23 -30.97
CA VAL A 69 7.85 2.52 -32.33
C VAL A 69 8.75 3.73 -32.31
N ARG A 70 9.61 3.86 -33.33
CA ARG A 70 10.40 5.07 -33.55
C ARG A 70 9.75 5.87 -34.68
N GLY A 71 9.22 7.02 -34.34
CA GLY A 71 8.69 7.99 -35.31
C GLY A 71 9.70 9.09 -35.60
N ASP A 72 9.28 10.07 -36.41
CA ASP A 72 10.16 11.15 -36.90
C ASP A 72 10.77 12.00 -35.78
N LYS A 73 10.02 12.19 -34.68
CA LYS A 73 10.41 13.01 -33.53
C LYS A 73 11.05 12.20 -32.39
N GLY A 74 11.26 10.90 -32.57
CA GLY A 74 11.85 10.03 -31.55
C GLY A 74 10.98 8.83 -31.18
N LEU A 75 11.15 8.34 -29.96
CA LEU A 75 10.48 7.15 -29.46
C LEU A 75 9.00 7.46 -29.15
N GLN A 76 8.12 6.54 -29.49
CA GLN A 76 6.68 6.67 -29.30
C GLN A 76 6.10 5.35 -28.80
N VAL A 77 5.05 5.43 -28.00
CA VAL A 77 4.35 4.26 -27.45
C VAL A 77 2.91 4.24 -27.93
N ILE A 78 2.44 3.07 -28.34
CA ILE A 78 1.05 2.81 -28.70
C ILE A 78 0.43 2.04 -27.54
N LEU A 79 -0.63 2.62 -26.98
CA LEU A 79 -1.33 2.14 -25.80
C LEU A 79 -2.77 1.79 -26.17
N ALA A 80 -3.39 0.89 -25.42
CA ALA A 80 -4.85 0.76 -25.44
C ALA A 80 -5.48 2.08 -24.97
N ALA A 81 -6.44 2.59 -25.72
CA ALA A 81 -7.12 3.83 -25.41
C ALA A 81 -8.09 3.64 -24.24
N THR A 82 -7.87 4.41 -23.19
CA THR A 82 -8.68 4.49 -21.97
C THR A 82 -9.09 5.96 -21.76
N PRO A 83 -10.09 6.22 -20.89
CA PRO A 83 -10.43 7.60 -20.53
C PRO A 83 -9.24 8.42 -20.04
N ASP A 84 -8.23 7.79 -19.43
CA ASP A 84 -7.05 8.46 -18.88
C ASP A 84 -5.93 8.66 -19.93
N THR A 85 -5.71 7.70 -20.83
CA THR A 85 -4.63 7.79 -21.84
C THR A 85 -4.99 8.66 -23.04
N THR A 86 -6.25 9.03 -23.20
CA THR A 86 -6.72 9.98 -24.22
C THR A 86 -6.72 11.44 -23.75
N VAL A 87 -6.34 11.69 -22.49
CA VAL A 87 -6.20 13.05 -21.93
C VAL A 87 -4.90 13.69 -22.40
N ASP A 88 -4.98 14.96 -22.81
CA ASP A 88 -3.80 15.76 -23.12
C ASP A 88 -2.97 16.04 -21.87
N GLY A 89 -1.65 15.91 -21.99
CA GLY A 89 -0.73 16.14 -20.88
C GLY A 89 0.48 15.23 -20.92
N VAL A 90 1.27 15.31 -19.85
CA VAL A 90 2.42 14.46 -19.60
C VAL A 90 2.07 13.53 -18.44
N PHE A 91 2.41 12.26 -18.60
CA PHE A 91 2.07 11.20 -17.67
C PHE A 91 3.26 10.26 -17.50
N SER A 92 3.14 9.38 -16.53
CA SER A 92 4.11 8.35 -16.23
C SER A 92 3.53 6.98 -16.53
N LEU A 93 4.34 6.13 -17.15
CA LEU A 93 4.04 4.72 -17.33
C LEU A 93 5.08 3.90 -16.56
N PHE A 94 4.59 3.16 -15.57
CA PHE A 94 5.40 2.19 -14.84
C PHE A 94 5.12 0.79 -15.38
N PHE A 95 6.18 0.01 -15.63
CA PHE A 95 6.09 -1.30 -16.27
C PHE A 95 7.06 -2.29 -15.60
N ALA A 96 7.06 -3.55 -16.07
CA ALA A 96 7.91 -4.62 -15.53
C ALA A 96 7.81 -4.75 -13.99
N GLY A 97 6.57 -4.74 -13.47
CA GLY A 97 6.31 -4.85 -12.04
C GLY A 97 6.77 -3.64 -11.20
N GLY A 98 6.98 -2.48 -11.84
CA GLY A 98 7.43 -1.24 -11.18
C GLY A 98 8.94 -1.00 -11.27
N THR A 99 9.70 -1.89 -11.91
CA THR A 99 11.15 -1.69 -12.15
C THR A 99 11.43 -0.79 -13.35
N GLY A 100 10.49 -0.71 -14.29
CA GLY A 100 10.54 0.17 -15.46
C GLY A 100 9.72 1.43 -15.27
N PHE A 101 10.25 2.57 -15.72
CA PHE A 101 9.62 3.87 -15.60
C PHE A 101 9.91 4.75 -16.83
N ALA A 102 8.86 5.28 -17.45
CA ALA A 102 8.96 6.19 -18.58
C ALA A 102 7.99 7.38 -18.45
N ARG A 103 8.43 8.55 -18.92
CA ARG A 103 7.62 9.76 -19.09
C ARG A 103 7.03 9.79 -20.48
N ILE A 104 5.70 9.79 -20.54
CA ILE A 104 4.90 9.76 -21.75
C ILE A 104 4.28 11.13 -21.97
N GLY A 105 4.62 11.74 -23.10
CA GLY A 105 4.23 13.09 -23.45
C GLY A 105 2.89 13.14 -24.19
N ARG A 106 2.79 14.10 -25.11
CA ARG A 106 1.57 14.41 -25.87
C ARG A 106 1.11 13.28 -26.79
N ILE A 107 -0.16 13.36 -27.20
CA ILE A 107 -0.74 12.46 -28.19
C ILE A 107 -0.20 12.81 -29.59
N VAL A 108 0.28 11.78 -30.29
CA VAL A 108 0.69 11.83 -31.70
C VAL A 108 -0.46 11.44 -32.61
N SER A 109 -1.19 10.39 -32.25
CA SER A 109 -2.35 9.92 -32.98
C SER A 109 -3.34 9.23 -32.03
N TYR A 110 -4.62 9.26 -32.38
CA TYR A 110 -5.68 8.59 -31.65
C TYR A 110 -6.65 7.94 -32.63
N SER A 111 -6.91 6.65 -32.47
CA SER A 111 -7.86 5.89 -33.28
C SER A 111 -8.97 5.33 -32.40
N PRO A 112 -10.17 5.94 -32.40
CA PRO A 112 -11.33 5.41 -31.68
C PRO A 112 -11.76 4.03 -32.19
N ALA A 113 -11.67 3.79 -33.51
CA ALA A 113 -12.08 2.54 -34.13
C ALA A 113 -11.20 1.36 -33.67
N GLU A 114 -9.90 1.58 -33.60
CA GLU A 114 -8.93 0.56 -33.13
C GLU A 114 -8.80 0.54 -31.61
N ARG A 115 -9.38 1.53 -30.91
CA ARG A 115 -9.23 1.77 -29.47
C ARG A 115 -7.76 1.88 -29.07
N THR A 116 -6.98 2.65 -29.84
CA THR A 116 -5.55 2.86 -29.60
C THR A 116 -5.20 4.34 -29.54
N VAL A 117 -4.22 4.67 -28.70
CA VAL A 117 -3.64 6.01 -28.63
C VAL A 117 -2.12 5.90 -28.72
N GLN A 118 -1.53 6.72 -29.58
CA GLN A 118 -0.09 6.80 -29.77
C GLN A 118 0.41 8.09 -29.13
N ARG A 119 1.44 7.99 -28.30
CA ARG A 119 1.99 9.12 -27.56
C ARG A 119 3.51 9.17 -27.70
N GLU A 120 4.06 10.38 -27.56
CA GLU A 120 5.51 10.58 -27.52
C GLU A 120 6.07 9.98 -26.21
N VAL A 121 7.25 9.37 -26.29
CA VAL A 121 8.03 9.00 -25.10
C VAL A 121 9.08 10.08 -24.92
N GLU A 122 8.92 10.90 -23.89
CA GLU A 122 9.85 11.99 -23.61
C GLU A 122 11.14 11.45 -23.00
N GLU A 123 11.02 10.48 -22.10
CA GLU A 123 12.17 9.91 -21.40
C GLU A 123 11.87 8.50 -20.87
N VAL A 124 12.87 7.63 -20.88
CA VAL A 124 12.83 6.33 -20.19
C VAL A 124 13.87 6.39 -19.09
N TYR A 125 13.42 6.45 -17.84
CA TYR A 125 14.30 6.58 -16.69
C TYR A 125 14.88 5.24 -16.25
N SER A 126 14.12 4.14 -16.40
CA SER A 126 14.57 2.79 -16.08
C SER A 126 13.83 1.72 -16.88
N GLY A 127 14.49 0.56 -17.04
CA GLY A 127 13.94 -0.59 -17.75
C GLY A 127 13.94 -0.46 -19.27
N ASP A 128 13.51 -1.52 -19.95
CA ASP A 128 13.35 -1.55 -21.40
C ASP A 128 11.88 -1.46 -21.80
N LEU A 129 11.45 -0.24 -22.18
CA LEU A 129 10.06 0.02 -22.58
C LEU A 129 9.62 -0.83 -23.78
N SER A 130 10.53 -1.23 -24.68
CA SER A 130 10.17 -2.04 -25.86
C SER A 130 9.65 -3.44 -25.50
N THR A 131 10.04 -3.95 -24.33
CA THR A 131 9.58 -5.23 -23.81
C THR A 131 8.28 -5.12 -23.02
N ALA A 132 7.83 -3.91 -22.70
CA ALA A 132 6.61 -3.70 -21.93
C ALA A 132 5.38 -4.18 -22.71
N ARG A 133 4.49 -4.88 -22.01
CA ARG A 133 3.18 -5.31 -22.52
C ARG A 133 2.04 -4.79 -21.67
N ARG A 134 2.31 -4.58 -20.39
CA ARG A 134 1.38 -3.98 -19.43
C ARG A 134 2.14 -3.07 -18.47
N GLY A 135 1.44 -2.07 -17.97
CA GLY A 135 1.92 -1.13 -16.98
C GLY A 135 0.78 -0.48 -16.23
N TRP A 136 1.11 0.42 -15.31
CA TRP A 136 0.15 1.28 -14.63
C TRP A 136 0.38 2.73 -15.08
N TRP A 137 -0.72 3.43 -15.41
CA TRP A 137 -0.72 4.82 -15.84
C TRP A 137 -0.81 5.78 -14.64
N SER A 138 0.02 6.81 -14.61
CA SER A 138 0.04 7.76 -13.48
C SER A 138 0.16 9.21 -13.93
N GLY A 139 -0.56 10.09 -13.24
CA GLY A 139 -0.31 11.54 -13.30
C GLY A 139 0.91 12.00 -12.48
N ALA A 140 1.59 11.10 -11.75
CA ALA A 140 2.83 11.44 -11.04
C ALA A 140 4.01 11.44 -12.02
N VAL A 141 4.22 12.58 -12.69
CA VAL A 141 5.16 12.74 -13.82
C VAL A 141 6.64 12.67 -13.42
N TYR A 142 6.96 13.14 -12.22
CA TYR A 142 8.34 13.26 -11.75
C TYR A 142 8.60 12.27 -10.61
N ASP A 143 9.69 11.52 -10.73
CA ASP A 143 10.17 10.59 -9.71
C ASP A 143 10.99 11.29 -8.62
N SER A 144 11.48 12.50 -8.88
CA SER A 144 12.35 13.20 -7.95
C SER A 144 12.24 14.71 -8.15
N PRO A 145 12.53 15.52 -7.11
CA PRO A 145 12.67 16.96 -7.27
C PRO A 145 13.78 17.32 -8.27
N ALA A 146 14.83 16.49 -8.37
CA ALA A 146 15.90 16.66 -9.35
C ALA A 146 15.39 16.63 -10.79
N ALA A 147 14.36 15.84 -11.11
CA ALA A 147 13.73 15.84 -12.44
C ALA A 147 12.99 17.16 -12.76
N LEU A 148 12.72 17.99 -11.74
CA LEU A 148 12.25 19.38 -11.87
C LEU A 148 13.39 20.41 -11.88
N GLY A 149 14.66 19.96 -11.87
CA GLY A 149 15.83 20.82 -11.74
C GLY A 149 16.00 21.43 -10.34
N LEU A 150 15.35 20.85 -9.33
CA LEU A 150 15.45 21.30 -7.95
C LEU A 150 16.56 20.52 -7.23
N ASP A 151 17.39 21.24 -6.49
CA ASP A 151 18.30 20.61 -5.55
C ASP A 151 17.48 19.88 -4.47
N SER A 152 17.76 18.61 -4.25
CA SER A 152 17.12 17.82 -3.20
C SER A 152 18.07 16.84 -2.55
N GLU A 153 17.80 16.54 -1.29
CA GLU A 153 18.51 15.52 -0.52
C GLU A 153 17.51 14.49 0.02
N ASP A 154 17.81 13.22 -0.17
CA ASP A 154 17.11 12.13 0.50
C ASP A 154 17.46 12.13 1.99
N ILE A 155 16.45 12.27 2.84
CA ILE A 155 16.58 12.23 4.29
C ILE A 155 15.68 11.14 4.87
N GLN A 156 16.06 10.64 6.04
CA GLN A 156 15.25 9.73 6.84
C GLN A 156 14.78 10.48 8.08
N ILE A 157 13.48 10.46 8.34
CA ILE A 157 12.86 11.10 9.50
C ILE A 157 12.45 10.02 10.49
N ASP A 158 13.00 10.10 11.71
CA ASP A 158 12.58 9.26 12.82
C ASP A 158 11.10 9.49 13.17
N VAL A 159 10.31 8.42 13.09
CA VAL A 159 8.91 8.39 13.53
C VAL A 159 8.67 7.20 14.46
N GLU A 160 7.58 7.21 15.23
CA GLU A 160 7.27 6.15 16.20
C GLU A 160 7.23 4.74 15.56
N GLY A 161 6.91 4.65 14.27
CA GLY A 161 6.86 3.40 13.50
C GLY A 161 8.14 3.03 12.73
N GLY A 162 9.25 3.76 12.87
CA GLY A 162 10.51 3.51 12.15
C GLY A 162 11.06 4.75 11.44
N GLN A 163 11.73 4.55 10.30
CA GLN A 163 12.21 5.65 9.45
C GLN A 163 11.21 5.97 8.36
N ALA A 164 10.88 7.25 8.20
CA ALA A 164 10.09 7.75 7.09
C ALA A 164 11.01 8.42 6.06
N PRO A 165 11.16 7.86 4.84
CA PRO A 165 11.93 8.51 3.78
C PRO A 165 11.23 9.79 3.31
N ALA A 166 11.99 10.85 3.14
CA ALA A 166 11.51 12.14 2.64
C ALA A 166 12.58 12.86 1.82
N TRP A 167 12.17 13.87 1.05
CA TRP A 167 13.08 14.78 0.38
C TRP A 167 13.15 16.12 1.09
N LEU A 168 14.37 16.58 1.35
CA LEU A 168 14.65 17.96 1.73
C LEU A 168 14.98 18.75 0.47
N VAL A 169 14.12 19.69 0.11
CA VAL A 169 14.34 20.63 -1.00
C VAL A 169 14.71 21.99 -0.42
N PRO A 170 15.98 22.44 -0.48
CA PRO A 170 16.39 23.75 0.01
C PRO A 170 15.75 24.87 -0.82
N SER A 171 15.48 26.02 -0.21
CA SER A 171 15.08 27.19 -1.00
C SER A 171 16.29 27.76 -1.74
N SER A 172 16.08 28.32 -2.93
CA SER A 172 17.14 28.96 -3.71
C SER A 172 17.83 30.12 -2.97
N ALA A 173 17.19 30.71 -1.95
CA ALA A 173 17.74 31.78 -1.12
C ALA A 173 18.48 31.26 0.15
N GLY A 174 18.33 29.99 0.49
CA GLY A 174 18.92 29.38 1.68
C GLY A 174 19.58 28.05 1.36
N ASN A 175 20.92 28.04 1.33
CA ASN A 175 21.63 26.76 1.31
C ASN A 175 21.59 26.09 2.70
N ARG A 176 22.02 24.83 2.79
CA ARG A 176 22.03 24.04 4.03
C ARG A 176 22.61 24.76 5.26
N ARG A 177 23.57 25.68 5.06
CA ARG A 177 24.24 26.43 6.14
C ARG A 177 23.44 27.63 6.64
N LYS A 178 22.46 28.09 5.86
CA LYS A 178 21.53 29.18 6.23
C LYS A 178 20.13 28.83 5.73
N PRO A 179 19.41 27.95 6.43
CA PRO A 179 18.05 27.61 6.06
C PRO A 179 17.15 28.85 6.10
N GLY A 180 16.16 28.91 5.22
CA GLY A 180 15.12 29.92 5.28
C GLY A 180 14.38 29.88 6.63
N ARG A 181 13.81 31.01 7.04
CA ARG A 181 13.04 31.10 8.30
C ARG A 181 11.66 30.43 8.22
N SER A 182 11.27 29.97 7.03
CA SER A 182 9.95 29.40 6.76
C SER A 182 10.11 28.04 6.09
N TRP A 183 9.33 27.09 6.59
CA TRP A 183 9.31 25.70 6.13
C TRP A 183 7.88 25.34 5.74
N SER A 184 7.75 24.53 4.70
CA SER A 184 6.51 23.84 4.36
C SER A 184 6.77 22.34 4.37
N MET A 185 5.75 21.58 4.79
CA MET A 185 5.75 20.13 4.74
C MET A 185 4.59 19.69 3.85
N ALA A 186 4.87 18.86 2.85
CA ALA A 186 3.88 18.28 1.97
C ALA A 186 3.88 16.76 2.17
N VAL A 187 2.70 16.19 2.43
CA VAL A 187 2.52 14.75 2.62
C VAL A 187 1.60 14.25 1.51
N GLY A 188 2.07 13.29 0.74
CA GLY A 188 1.32 12.68 -0.36
C GLY A 188 0.20 11.76 0.12
N PRO A 189 -0.75 11.41 -0.78
CA PRO A 189 -1.82 10.47 -0.45
C PRO A 189 -1.27 9.08 -0.13
N ARG A 190 -1.99 8.32 0.70
CA ARG A 190 -1.61 6.98 1.17
C ARG A 190 -1.22 6.05 0.01
N GLY A 191 -0.13 5.29 0.19
CA GLY A 191 0.40 4.36 -0.81
C GLY A 191 1.22 5.02 -1.92
N SER A 192 1.36 6.35 -1.91
CA SER A 192 2.36 7.04 -2.72
C SER A 192 3.72 6.86 -2.07
N LYS A 193 4.69 6.37 -2.83
CA LYS A 193 6.09 6.38 -2.45
C LYS A 193 6.67 7.75 -2.83
N ALA A 194 7.46 8.38 -1.96
CA ALA A 194 8.55 9.20 -2.48
C ALA A 194 9.36 8.25 -3.37
N CYS A 195 9.51 8.56 -4.65
CA CYS A 195 10.01 7.59 -5.61
C CYS A 195 11.36 7.04 -5.11
N GLU A 196 11.41 5.71 -5.08
CA GLU A 196 12.36 4.89 -4.32
C GLU A 196 13.82 5.15 -4.78
N PRO A 197 14.82 5.03 -3.90
CA PRO A 197 16.22 5.32 -4.20
C PRO A 197 16.76 4.55 -5.40
N ARG A 198 17.52 5.27 -6.23
CA ARG A 198 18.44 4.70 -7.21
C ARG A 198 19.70 4.25 -6.43
N ALA A 199 19.99 2.94 -6.45
CA ALA A 199 21.28 2.40 -6.00
C ALA A 199 22.32 2.55 -7.12
#